data_AF-A0A1Y2WYX7-F1
#
_entry.id   AF-A0A1Y2WYX7-F1
#
_cell.length_a   1.000
_cell.length_b   1.000
_cell.length_c   1.000
_cell.angle_alpha   90.00
_cell.angle_beta   90.00
_cell.angle_gamma   90.00
#
_symmetry.space_group_name_H-M   'P 1'
#
loop_
_entity.id
_entity.type
_entity.pdbx_description
1 polymer ?
#
loop_
_entity_poly.entity_id
_entity_poly.type
_entity_poly.pdbx_seq_one_letter_code
_entity_poly.pdbx_strand_id
1 'polypeptide(L)'
;MLALPVRGLMGSHVFNRSAFRTMATARRQAFETIPSSPIRVMRTVDAVRRWRKPQYLDHRIVSLVPTMGALHQGHLSLIRSAARESHHVVVSIYVNPAQFGIKEDLASYPVTWESDCKILAELDRELADDGGNLGRISAVFAPTTPEMYPSGFPGQEVNSKGSFVILTPISEILEGRTRPTFFRGVATVCMKLFNIVQPEKVYFGQKDVQQTVLIRKMVKDFMLPTEVVIGPTIRESDGLALSSRNVYLGERRRKVAPVLNRALKAAEEQYLNGALDRKQLLDAANSVTTGVLNEQSALSPEKRAIFEVDYISLADPLSMEELTEIDPKKGGILSGAIKMLPVESPQPGEDLGHSGGPAVRLIDNIILKPSTET
;
A
#
# COMPACT_ATOMS: atom_id res chain seq x y z
N MET A 1 5.78 27.56 -56.24
CA MET A 1 6.91 27.84 -57.16
C MET A 1 8.14 27.25 -56.51
N LEU A 2 8.80 26.20 -57.00
CA LEU A 2 9.11 25.84 -58.38
C LEU A 2 8.79 24.36 -58.69
N ALA A 3 8.54 24.12 -59.98
CA ALA A 3 8.12 22.88 -60.60
C ALA A 3 9.30 22.11 -61.23
N LEU A 4 9.27 20.78 -61.10
CA LEU A 4 9.38 19.70 -62.14
C LEU A 4 10.62 19.66 -63.09
N PRO A 5 11.02 18.47 -63.66
CA PRO A 5 10.11 17.46 -64.22
C PRO A 5 10.47 15.95 -64.12
N VAL A 6 9.55 15.19 -64.73
CA VAL A 6 9.22 13.77 -64.81
C VAL A 6 10.09 12.95 -65.79
N ARG A 7 10.28 11.64 -65.49
CA ARG A 7 10.14 10.43 -66.37
C ARG A 7 10.84 9.25 -65.64
N GLY A 8 10.29 8.06 -65.43
CA GLY A 8 9.25 7.29 -66.12
C GLY A 8 9.92 6.10 -66.80
N LEU A 9 9.80 4.88 -66.24
CA LEU A 9 10.02 3.61 -66.96
C LEU A 9 9.26 2.47 -66.27
N MET A 10 8.34 1.88 -67.03
CA MET A 10 7.60 0.66 -66.76
C MET A 10 8.54 -0.55 -66.77
N GLY A 11 8.29 -1.50 -65.86
CA GLY A 11 8.87 -2.84 -65.87
C GLY A 11 7.89 -3.82 -65.24
N SER A 12 7.08 -4.44 -66.08
CA SER A 12 6.18 -5.54 -65.74
C SER A 12 6.97 -6.80 -65.43
N HIS A 13 6.92 -7.29 -64.19
CA HIS A 13 7.29 -8.67 -63.90
C HIS A 13 6.13 -9.45 -63.28
N VAL A 14 5.87 -10.55 -63.96
CA VAL A 14 4.80 -11.52 -63.86
C VAL A 14 4.83 -12.24 -62.50
N PHE A 15 3.63 -12.47 -61.97
CA PHE A 15 3.34 -13.30 -60.81
C PHE A 15 3.99 -14.67 -60.90
N ASN A 16 4.79 -15.04 -59.90
CA ASN A 16 5.06 -16.43 -59.57
C ASN A 16 4.57 -16.71 -58.14
N ARG A 17 3.31 -17.13 -58.02
CA ARG A 17 2.71 -17.64 -56.77
C ARG A 17 2.91 -19.14 -56.74
N SER A 18 3.96 -19.59 -56.05
CA SER A 18 4.08 -20.99 -55.67
C SER A 18 5.02 -21.14 -54.47
N ALA A 19 4.45 -21.71 -53.41
CA ALA A 19 5.12 -22.41 -52.31
C ALA A 19 6.13 -21.61 -51.48
N PHE A 20 5.70 -21.16 -50.31
CA PHE A 20 6.28 -21.59 -49.01
C PHE A 20 5.31 -21.11 -47.92
N ARG A 21 4.26 -21.90 -47.70
CA ARG A 21 3.36 -21.72 -46.56
C ARG A 21 4.02 -22.39 -45.37
N THR A 22 5.05 -21.76 -44.82
CA THR A 22 5.63 -22.19 -43.55
C THR A 22 4.59 -21.87 -42.48
N MET A 23 3.82 -22.87 -42.07
CA MET A 23 3.11 -22.80 -40.79
C MET A 23 4.18 -22.69 -39.72
N ALA A 24 4.53 -21.46 -39.36
CA ALA A 24 5.17 -21.18 -38.09
C ALA A 24 4.13 -21.54 -37.03
N THR A 25 4.17 -22.78 -36.55
CA THR A 25 3.67 -23.13 -35.22
C THR A 25 4.51 -22.32 -34.24
N ALA A 26 4.15 -21.05 -34.06
CA ALA A 26 4.58 -20.27 -32.93
C ALA A 26 4.11 -21.06 -31.70
N ARG A 27 5.02 -21.84 -31.11
CA ARG A 27 4.86 -22.32 -29.74
C ARG A 27 4.49 -21.08 -28.94
N ARG A 28 3.20 -20.94 -28.58
CA ARG A 28 2.77 -19.96 -27.58
C ARG A 28 3.63 -20.29 -26.36
N GLN A 29 4.63 -19.47 -26.10
CA GLN A 29 5.39 -19.58 -24.86
C GLN A 29 4.35 -19.45 -23.75
N ALA A 30 4.14 -20.54 -23.00
CA ALA A 30 3.17 -20.55 -21.93
C ALA A 30 3.56 -19.42 -20.97
N PHE A 31 2.61 -18.52 -20.70
CA PHE A 31 2.84 -17.45 -19.73
C PHE A 31 3.03 -18.09 -18.34
N GLU A 32 3.94 -17.54 -17.54
CA GLU A 32 4.07 -17.92 -16.12
C GLU A 32 2.72 -17.65 -15.43
N THR A 33 2.25 -18.60 -14.62
CA THR A 33 1.06 -18.45 -13.79
C THR A 33 1.35 -18.85 -12.36
N ILE A 34 0.51 -18.39 -11.44
CA ILE A 34 0.49 -18.92 -10.07
C ILE A 34 0.19 -20.43 -10.14
N PRO A 35 0.87 -21.28 -9.34
CA PRO A 35 0.59 -22.71 -9.30
C PRO A 35 -0.91 -23.00 -9.09
N SER A 36 -1.46 -23.91 -9.89
CA SER A 36 -2.87 -24.31 -9.83
C SER A 36 -3.90 -23.18 -9.99
N SER A 37 -3.51 -22.08 -10.65
CA SER A 37 -4.37 -20.92 -10.88
C SER A 37 -4.16 -20.33 -12.29
N PRO A 38 -5.20 -19.73 -12.90
CA PRO A 38 -5.06 -19.01 -14.18
C PRO A 38 -4.40 -17.63 -14.05
N ILE A 39 -4.12 -17.16 -12.83
CA ILE A 39 -3.52 -15.85 -12.58
C ILE A 39 -2.13 -15.79 -13.22
N ARG A 40 -1.93 -14.83 -14.11
CA ARG A 40 -0.64 -14.63 -14.77
C ARG A 40 0.37 -14.00 -13.83
N VAL A 41 1.62 -14.42 -13.92
CA VAL A 41 2.74 -13.75 -13.24
C VAL A 41 3.52 -12.96 -14.29
N MET A 42 3.56 -11.64 -14.11
CA MET A 42 4.26 -10.71 -14.99
C MET A 42 5.49 -10.18 -14.28
N ARG A 43 6.68 -10.53 -14.77
CA ARG A 43 7.96 -10.15 -14.17
C ARG A 43 8.56 -8.86 -14.76
N THR A 44 8.08 -8.43 -15.92
CA THR A 44 8.60 -7.27 -16.65
C THR A 44 7.53 -6.25 -16.97
N VAL A 45 7.91 -4.99 -17.06
CA VAL A 45 7.08 -3.85 -17.50
C VAL A 45 6.49 -4.12 -18.89
N ASP A 46 7.30 -4.68 -19.79
CA ASP A 46 6.87 -5.02 -21.13
C ASP A 46 5.78 -6.12 -21.13
N ALA A 47 5.88 -7.13 -20.25
CA ALA A 47 4.83 -8.14 -20.11
C ALA A 47 3.50 -7.52 -19.63
N VAL A 48 3.55 -6.60 -18.66
CA VAL A 48 2.36 -5.87 -18.19
C VAL A 48 1.73 -5.05 -19.32
N ARG A 49 2.54 -4.27 -20.04
CA ARG A 49 2.05 -3.41 -21.13
C ARG A 49 1.45 -4.21 -22.28
N ARG A 50 2.08 -5.32 -22.67
CA ARG A 50 1.54 -6.24 -23.68
C ARG A 50 0.20 -6.85 -23.25
N TRP A 51 0.05 -7.21 -21.97
CA TRP A 51 -1.21 -7.72 -21.43
C TRP A 51 -2.29 -6.64 -21.34
N ARG A 52 -1.93 -5.42 -20.91
CA ARG A 52 -2.84 -4.29 -20.69
C ARG A 52 -3.44 -3.74 -21.99
N LYS A 53 -2.64 -3.66 -23.05
CA LYS A 53 -3.02 -3.03 -24.34
C LYS A 53 -4.39 -3.49 -24.89
N PRO A 54 -4.66 -4.80 -25.07
CA PRO A 54 -5.98 -5.24 -25.54
C PRO A 54 -7.12 -4.86 -24.56
N GLN A 55 -6.87 -4.91 -23.25
CA GLN A 55 -7.90 -4.55 -22.25
C GLN A 55 -8.29 -3.08 -22.35
N TYR A 56 -7.31 -2.21 -22.65
CA TYR A 56 -7.56 -0.79 -22.87
C TYR A 56 -8.41 -0.55 -24.14
N LEU A 57 -8.05 -1.24 -25.24
CA LEU A 57 -8.79 -1.13 -26.51
C LEU A 57 -10.23 -1.65 -26.40
N ASP A 58 -10.46 -2.66 -25.56
CA ASP A 58 -11.78 -3.24 -25.31
C ASP A 58 -12.55 -2.54 -24.17
N HIS A 59 -12.06 -1.37 -23.71
CA HIS A 59 -12.67 -0.59 -22.61
C HIS A 59 -12.90 -1.40 -21.32
N ARG A 60 -12.03 -2.37 -21.04
CA ARG A 60 -12.06 -3.15 -19.80
C ARG A 60 -11.41 -2.38 -18.66
N ILE A 61 -12.19 -2.15 -17.61
CA ILE A 61 -11.74 -1.63 -16.32
C ILE A 61 -10.69 -2.57 -15.69
N VAL A 62 -9.48 -2.05 -15.51
CA VAL A 62 -8.36 -2.67 -14.82
C VAL A 62 -8.11 -1.92 -13.52
N SER A 63 -8.19 -2.64 -12.41
CA SER A 63 -7.85 -2.11 -11.09
C SER A 63 -6.49 -2.60 -10.61
N LEU A 64 -5.79 -1.74 -9.88
CA LEU A 64 -4.51 -2.06 -9.27
C LEU A 64 -4.62 -2.09 -7.74
N VAL A 65 -4.07 -3.13 -7.13
CA VAL A 65 -3.83 -3.22 -5.69
C VAL A 65 -2.31 -3.28 -5.46
N PRO A 66 -1.65 -2.16 -5.14
CA PRO A 66 -0.22 -2.15 -4.86
C PRO A 66 0.09 -2.78 -3.50
N THR A 67 1.00 -3.76 -3.46
CA THR A 67 1.47 -4.38 -2.21
C THR A 67 2.97 -4.61 -2.22
N MET A 68 3.52 -4.86 -1.04
CA MET A 68 4.90 -5.33 -0.87
C MET A 68 4.97 -6.85 -0.59
N GLY A 69 3.89 -7.60 -0.79
CA GLY A 69 3.76 -8.99 -0.35
C GLY A 69 3.40 -9.12 1.13
N ALA A 70 3.60 -10.31 1.70
CA ALA A 70 3.17 -10.69 3.05
C ALA A 70 1.67 -10.44 3.24
N LEU A 71 0.87 -11.03 2.34
CA LEU A 71 -0.54 -10.75 2.22
C LEU A 71 -1.33 -11.22 3.45
N HIS A 72 -2.38 -10.46 3.79
CA HIS A 72 -3.23 -10.69 4.96
C HIS A 72 -4.63 -10.14 4.69
N GLN A 73 -5.61 -10.39 5.56
CA GLN A 73 -7.03 -10.06 5.31
C GLN A 73 -7.30 -8.60 4.90
N GLY A 74 -6.49 -7.65 5.41
CA GLY A 74 -6.46 -6.27 4.88
C GLY A 74 -6.27 -6.18 3.36
N HIS A 75 -5.23 -6.80 2.82
CA HIS A 75 -4.97 -6.85 1.38
C HIS A 75 -6.09 -7.56 0.62
N LEU A 76 -6.58 -8.68 1.14
CA LEU A 76 -7.64 -9.47 0.51
C LEU A 76 -8.94 -8.68 0.42
N SER A 77 -9.25 -7.85 1.43
CA SER A 77 -10.42 -6.96 1.41
C SER A 77 -10.34 -5.92 0.28
N LEU A 78 -9.15 -5.40 -0.03
CA LEU A 78 -8.94 -4.47 -1.15
C LEU A 78 -9.12 -5.18 -2.50
N ILE A 79 -8.60 -6.40 -2.63
CA ILE A 79 -8.74 -7.20 -3.85
C ILE A 79 -10.22 -7.56 -4.10
N ARG A 80 -10.96 -7.94 -3.05
CA ARG A 80 -12.42 -8.16 -3.14
C ARG A 80 -13.15 -6.90 -3.59
N SER A 81 -12.83 -5.75 -3.00
CA SER A 81 -13.42 -4.47 -3.42
C SER A 81 -13.12 -4.16 -4.89
N ALA A 82 -11.88 -4.42 -5.34
CA ALA A 82 -11.48 -4.21 -6.72
C ALA A 82 -12.23 -5.14 -7.69
N ALA A 83 -12.43 -6.41 -7.32
CA ALA A 83 -13.11 -7.42 -8.14
C ALA A 83 -14.59 -7.10 -8.37
N ARG A 84 -15.26 -6.49 -7.39
CA ARG A 84 -16.66 -6.03 -7.53
C ARG A 84 -16.87 -5.00 -8.62
N GLU A 85 -15.88 -4.15 -8.85
CA GLU A 85 -16.01 -2.97 -9.71
C GLU A 85 -15.14 -3.00 -10.97
N SER A 86 -14.45 -4.13 -11.24
CA SER A 86 -13.46 -4.21 -12.32
C SER A 86 -13.49 -5.54 -13.05
N HIS A 87 -13.21 -5.51 -14.35
CA HIS A 87 -13.08 -6.74 -15.15
C HIS A 87 -11.79 -7.50 -14.81
N HIS A 88 -10.72 -6.75 -14.49
CA HIS A 88 -9.42 -7.31 -14.16
C HIS A 88 -8.84 -6.65 -12.91
N VAL A 89 -8.37 -7.47 -11.97
CA VAL A 89 -7.56 -6.99 -10.85
C VAL A 89 -6.10 -7.38 -11.08
N VAL A 90 -5.21 -6.40 -10.99
CA VAL A 90 -3.76 -6.58 -10.97
C VAL A 90 -3.28 -6.35 -9.53
N VAL A 91 -2.57 -7.32 -8.97
CA VAL A 91 -1.90 -7.17 -7.67
C VAL A 91 -0.41 -6.96 -7.94
N SER A 92 0.19 -5.87 -7.44
CA SER A 92 1.66 -5.78 -7.48
C SER A 92 2.25 -6.34 -6.20
N ILE A 93 3.31 -7.14 -6.31
CA ILE A 93 4.11 -7.62 -5.18
C ILE A 93 5.53 -7.15 -5.42
N TYR A 94 5.91 -6.05 -4.76
CA TYR A 94 7.25 -5.48 -4.88
C TYR A 94 7.66 -4.78 -3.59
N VAL A 95 8.70 -5.32 -2.93
CA VAL A 95 9.34 -4.65 -1.80
C VAL A 95 10.21 -3.52 -2.36
N ASN A 96 9.67 -2.31 -2.33
CA ASN A 96 10.34 -1.12 -2.84
C ASN A 96 11.45 -0.66 -1.88
N PRO A 97 12.74 -0.73 -2.22
CA PRO A 97 13.78 -0.30 -1.28
C PRO A 97 13.78 1.22 -1.04
N ALA A 98 13.18 2.03 -1.93
CA ALA A 98 13.26 3.50 -1.91
C ALA A 98 12.45 4.12 -0.76
N GLN A 99 11.49 3.37 -0.23
CA GLN A 99 10.67 3.78 0.90
C GLN A 99 11.21 3.26 2.24
N PHE A 100 12.37 2.59 2.26
CA PHE A 100 13.02 2.20 3.51
C PHE A 100 14.19 3.14 3.79
N GLY A 101 14.25 3.67 5.02
CA GLY A 101 15.45 4.32 5.53
C GLY A 101 16.58 3.32 5.79
N ILE A 102 17.81 3.81 5.93
CA ILE A 102 19.03 3.00 6.14
C ILE A 102 18.91 2.10 7.38
N LYS A 103 18.27 2.61 8.43
CA LYS A 103 18.08 1.92 9.72
C LYS A 103 16.73 1.21 9.81
N GLU A 104 15.98 1.14 8.71
CA GLU A 104 14.68 0.46 8.68
C GLU A 104 14.82 -1.01 8.31
N ASP A 105 13.69 -1.71 8.38
CA ASP A 105 13.57 -3.17 8.38
C ASP A 105 13.66 -3.82 7.00
N LEU A 106 14.33 -3.20 6.00
CA LEU A 106 14.39 -3.73 4.63
C LEU A 106 14.97 -5.14 4.58
N ALA A 107 16.08 -5.39 5.27
CA ALA A 107 16.76 -6.69 5.27
C ALA A 107 15.96 -7.80 5.98
N SER A 108 15.08 -7.42 6.91
CA SER A 108 14.23 -8.33 7.67
C SER A 108 12.80 -8.40 7.15
N TYR A 109 12.47 -7.71 6.04
CA TYR A 109 11.13 -7.72 5.49
C TYR A 109 10.75 -9.14 5.02
N PRO A 110 9.55 -9.66 5.34
CA PRO A 110 9.22 -11.06 5.06
C PRO A 110 9.26 -11.43 3.57
N VAL A 111 10.01 -12.47 3.22
CA VAL A 111 10.00 -13.08 1.88
C VAL A 111 8.92 -14.15 1.85
N THR A 112 7.85 -13.91 1.09
CA THR A 112 6.56 -14.63 1.24
C THR A 112 5.92 -15.03 -0.10
N TRP A 113 6.73 -15.20 -1.15
CA TRP A 113 6.22 -15.44 -2.51
C TRP A 113 5.30 -16.66 -2.60
N GLU A 114 5.71 -17.80 -2.04
CA GLU A 114 4.96 -19.05 -2.10
C GLU A 114 3.63 -18.94 -1.32
N SER A 115 3.65 -18.34 -0.13
CA SER A 115 2.45 -18.13 0.68
C SER A 115 1.49 -17.14 0.04
N ASP A 116 2.00 -16.03 -0.51
CA ASP A 116 1.21 -15.02 -1.19
C ASP A 116 0.54 -15.60 -2.44
N CYS A 117 1.27 -16.42 -3.21
CA CYS A 117 0.73 -17.14 -4.36
C CYS A 117 -0.44 -18.06 -3.98
N LYS A 118 -0.30 -18.83 -2.90
CA LYS A 118 -1.36 -19.71 -2.40
C LYS A 118 -2.60 -18.91 -1.98
N ILE A 119 -2.40 -17.83 -1.23
CA ILE A 119 -3.48 -16.94 -0.78
C ILE A 119 -4.22 -16.33 -1.97
N LEU A 120 -3.50 -15.87 -2.99
CA LEU A 120 -4.12 -15.30 -4.20
C LEU A 120 -4.88 -16.36 -5.03
N ALA A 121 -4.35 -17.58 -5.13
CA ALA A 121 -5.05 -18.67 -5.80
C ALA A 121 -6.33 -19.09 -5.06
N GLU A 122 -6.32 -19.11 -3.73
CA GLU A 122 -7.50 -19.34 -2.91
C GLU A 122 -8.54 -18.23 -3.08
N LEU A 123 -8.10 -16.97 -3.01
CA LEU A 123 -8.99 -15.83 -3.21
C LEU A 123 -9.59 -15.79 -4.62
N ASP A 124 -8.84 -16.11 -5.67
CA ASP A 124 -9.39 -16.13 -7.03
C ASP A 124 -10.52 -17.16 -7.22
N ARG A 125 -10.44 -18.30 -6.52
CA ARG A 125 -11.55 -19.27 -6.49
C ARG A 125 -12.77 -18.70 -5.78
N GLU A 126 -12.58 -18.10 -4.60
CA GLU A 126 -13.65 -17.40 -3.88
C GLU A 126 -14.33 -16.34 -4.76
N LEU A 127 -13.55 -15.52 -5.47
CA LEU A 127 -14.07 -14.47 -6.34
C LEU A 127 -14.79 -15.02 -7.58
N ALA A 128 -14.35 -16.17 -8.11
CA ALA A 128 -14.99 -16.81 -9.25
C ALA A 128 -16.35 -17.42 -8.90
N ASP A 129 -16.52 -17.87 -7.66
CA ASP A 129 -17.77 -18.47 -7.17
C ASP A 129 -18.81 -17.41 -6.76
N ASP A 130 -18.40 -16.16 -6.55
CA ASP A 130 -19.28 -15.04 -6.21
C ASP A 130 -19.75 -14.29 -7.46
N GLY A 131 -21.00 -14.58 -7.87
CA GLY A 131 -21.66 -13.95 -9.01
C GLY A 131 -21.93 -12.44 -8.89
N GLY A 132 -21.63 -11.83 -7.73
CA GLY A 132 -21.66 -10.38 -7.53
C GLY A 132 -20.42 -9.65 -8.03
N ASN A 133 -19.36 -10.37 -8.42
CA ASN A 133 -18.12 -9.74 -8.90
C ASN A 133 -18.16 -9.47 -10.41
N LEU A 134 -17.71 -8.28 -10.82
CA LEU A 134 -17.53 -7.95 -12.25
C LEU A 134 -16.35 -8.72 -12.87
N GLY A 135 -15.35 -9.07 -12.06
CA GLY A 135 -14.16 -9.77 -12.49
C GLY A 135 -13.39 -10.38 -11.33
N ARG A 136 -12.12 -10.67 -11.56
CA ARG A 136 -11.26 -11.36 -10.58
C ARG A 136 -9.78 -11.06 -10.81
N ILE A 137 -8.91 -11.76 -10.07
CA ILE A 137 -7.47 -11.58 -10.17
C ILE A 137 -7.01 -12.09 -11.53
N SER A 138 -6.46 -11.18 -12.34
CA SER A 138 -6.01 -11.50 -13.69
C SER A 138 -4.50 -11.64 -13.79
N ALA A 139 -3.77 -10.88 -12.97
CA ALA A 139 -2.33 -10.97 -12.93
C ALA A 139 -1.72 -10.49 -11.61
N VAL A 140 -0.53 -11.01 -11.33
CA VAL A 140 0.42 -10.47 -10.37
C VAL A 140 1.55 -9.80 -11.13
N PHE A 141 1.83 -8.53 -10.84
CA PHE A 141 3.05 -7.87 -11.28
C PHE A 141 4.11 -7.98 -10.18
N ALA A 142 5.14 -8.77 -10.42
CA ALA A 142 6.19 -9.06 -9.44
C ALA A 142 7.59 -8.80 -10.05
N PRO A 143 7.96 -7.52 -10.24
CA PRO A 143 9.21 -7.13 -10.86
C PRO A 143 10.40 -7.27 -9.92
N THR A 144 11.59 -7.32 -10.50
CA THR A 144 12.84 -7.14 -9.76
C THR A 144 13.17 -5.65 -9.60
N THR A 145 14.09 -5.30 -8.70
CA THR A 145 14.55 -3.91 -8.54
C THR A 145 15.18 -3.34 -9.81
N PRO A 146 16.03 -4.04 -10.57
CA PRO A 146 16.54 -3.54 -11.85
C PRO A 146 15.44 -3.27 -12.88
N GLU A 147 14.38 -4.09 -12.91
CA GLU A 147 13.24 -3.86 -13.79
C GLU A 147 12.48 -2.58 -13.41
N MET A 148 12.27 -2.37 -12.10
CA MET A 148 11.67 -1.13 -11.63
C MET A 148 12.60 0.06 -11.84
N TYR A 149 13.89 -0.06 -11.58
CA TYR A 149 14.89 1.01 -11.59
C TYR A 149 15.99 0.75 -12.62
N PRO A 150 15.71 0.90 -13.94
CA PRO A 150 16.64 0.56 -15.01
C PRO A 150 17.89 1.46 -15.04
N SER A 151 17.80 2.68 -14.52
CA SER A 151 18.93 3.62 -14.37
C SER A 151 19.67 3.46 -13.03
N GLY A 152 19.39 2.40 -12.28
CA GLY A 152 19.88 2.20 -10.93
C GLY A 152 18.90 2.71 -9.87
N PHE A 153 18.92 2.03 -8.73
CA PHE A 153 18.10 2.35 -7.57
C PHE A 153 18.58 3.66 -6.92
N PRO A 154 17.71 4.66 -6.70
CA PRO A 154 18.07 5.81 -5.90
C PRO A 154 18.26 5.35 -4.45
N GLY A 155 19.47 5.48 -3.92
CA GLY A 155 19.82 5.11 -2.54
C GLY A 155 18.86 5.65 -1.47
N GLN A 156 18.94 5.06 -0.27
CA GLN A 156 18.02 5.33 0.85
C GLN A 156 18.27 6.68 1.57
N GLU A 157 19.37 7.35 1.22
CA GLU A 157 19.77 8.64 1.78
C GLU A 157 18.82 9.77 1.40
N VAL A 158 18.67 10.76 2.28
CA VAL A 158 17.84 11.96 2.01
C VAL A 158 18.35 12.70 0.78
N ASN A 159 19.67 12.85 0.63
CA ASN A 159 20.32 13.57 -0.48
C ASN A 159 20.65 12.69 -1.70
N SER A 160 20.14 11.44 -1.72
CA SER A 160 20.32 10.48 -2.80
C SER A 160 19.95 11.09 -4.17
N LYS A 161 20.72 10.72 -5.19
CA LYS A 161 20.52 11.19 -6.57
C LYS A 161 19.65 10.20 -7.34
N GLY A 162 18.70 10.72 -8.11
CA GLY A 162 17.79 9.92 -8.92
C GLY A 162 16.56 10.71 -9.35
N SER A 163 15.68 10.04 -10.09
CA SER A 163 14.35 10.59 -10.41
C SER A 163 13.38 10.23 -9.30
N PHE A 164 12.72 11.25 -8.75
CA PHE A 164 11.78 11.10 -7.64
C PHE A 164 10.51 11.90 -7.90
N VAL A 165 9.44 11.46 -7.23
CA VAL A 165 8.23 12.25 -7.03
C VAL A 165 8.18 12.63 -5.56
N ILE A 166 8.09 13.94 -5.27
CA ILE A 166 8.07 14.50 -3.90
C ILE A 166 6.87 15.42 -3.80
N LEU A 167 6.07 15.26 -2.75
CA LEU A 167 4.84 16.01 -2.53
C LEU A 167 4.97 16.84 -1.25
N THR A 168 5.30 18.11 -1.39
CA THR A 168 5.44 19.02 -0.25
C THR A 168 4.14 19.81 0.00
N PRO A 169 3.83 20.17 1.25
CA PRO A 169 4.54 19.81 2.48
C PRO A 169 4.15 18.43 3.06
N ILE A 170 3.14 17.75 2.51
CA ILE A 170 2.53 16.53 3.10
C ILE A 170 3.53 15.38 3.35
N SER A 171 4.60 15.28 2.56
CA SER A 171 5.65 14.25 2.76
C SER A 171 6.61 14.56 3.92
N GLU A 172 6.55 15.73 4.53
CA GLU A 172 7.54 16.25 5.51
C GLU A 172 6.98 16.34 6.94
N ILE A 173 5.68 16.07 7.12
CA ILE A 173 4.97 16.13 8.40
C ILE A 173 4.62 14.73 8.90
N LEU A 174 4.29 14.61 10.20
CA LEU A 174 3.86 13.36 10.83
C LEU A 174 4.79 12.17 10.51
N GLU A 175 4.31 11.12 9.84
CA GLU A 175 5.15 9.97 9.44
C GLU A 175 6.37 10.39 8.60
N GLY A 176 6.21 11.43 7.78
CA GLY A 176 7.28 11.97 6.94
C GLY A 176 8.38 12.64 7.75
N ARG A 177 8.06 13.23 8.90
CA ARG A 177 9.04 13.81 9.81
C ARG A 177 9.91 12.72 10.44
N THR A 178 9.29 11.62 10.89
CA THR A 178 10.01 10.48 11.48
C THR A 178 10.73 9.64 10.41
N ARG A 179 10.21 9.62 9.17
CA ARG A 179 10.72 8.81 8.06
C ARG A 179 10.96 9.68 6.81
N PRO A 180 12.03 10.52 6.79
CA PRO A 180 12.22 11.58 5.78
C PRO A 180 12.26 11.14 4.32
N THR A 181 12.53 9.88 4.03
CA THR A 181 12.58 9.34 2.66
C THR A 181 11.39 8.46 2.29
N PHE A 182 10.55 8.10 3.26
CA PHE A 182 9.47 7.13 3.10
C PHE A 182 8.49 7.55 2.01
N PHE A 183 7.89 8.73 2.13
CA PHE A 183 6.86 9.17 1.20
C PHE A 183 7.40 9.53 -0.19
N ARG A 184 8.65 10.00 -0.29
CA ARG A 184 9.34 10.12 -1.58
C ARG A 184 9.41 8.76 -2.27
N GLY A 185 9.80 7.71 -1.54
CA GLY A 185 9.85 6.34 -2.04
C GLY A 185 8.48 5.82 -2.48
N VAL A 186 7.46 6.02 -1.66
CA VAL A 186 6.07 5.63 -1.93
C VAL A 186 5.50 6.33 -3.15
N ALA A 187 5.61 7.66 -3.24
CA ALA A 187 5.12 8.45 -4.37
C ALA A 187 5.82 8.03 -5.67
N THR A 188 7.15 7.84 -5.61
CA THR A 188 7.95 7.44 -6.77
C THR A 188 7.55 6.05 -7.28
N VAL A 189 7.40 5.06 -6.41
CA VAL A 189 7.01 3.71 -6.85
C VAL A 189 5.56 3.66 -7.34
N CYS A 190 4.64 4.37 -6.69
CA CYS A 190 3.24 4.43 -7.11
C CYS A 190 3.11 5.11 -8.47
N MET A 191 3.80 6.24 -8.70
CA MET A 191 3.84 6.88 -10.02
C MET A 191 4.31 5.91 -11.11
N LYS A 192 5.35 5.10 -10.83
CA LYS A 192 5.85 4.09 -11.78
C LYS A 192 4.81 3.01 -12.04
N LEU A 193 4.22 2.45 -10.98
CA LEU A 193 3.15 1.44 -11.11
C LEU A 193 1.96 1.97 -11.91
N PHE A 194 1.55 3.22 -11.70
CA PHE A 194 0.42 3.82 -12.42
C PHE A 194 0.76 4.02 -13.91
N ASN A 195 2.00 4.40 -14.25
CA ASN A 195 2.47 4.48 -15.63
C ASN A 195 2.67 3.12 -16.31
N ILE A 196 2.97 2.07 -15.53
CA ILE A 196 3.17 0.70 -16.05
C ILE A 196 1.83 0.03 -16.32
N VAL A 197 0.91 0.09 -15.34
CA VAL A 197 -0.36 -0.64 -15.35
C VAL A 197 -1.47 0.16 -16.03
N GLN A 198 -1.43 1.48 -15.93
CA GLN A 198 -2.49 2.40 -16.38
C GLN A 198 -3.89 1.95 -15.91
N PRO A 199 -4.10 1.84 -14.58
CA PRO A 199 -5.36 1.36 -14.03
C PRO A 199 -6.41 2.46 -14.02
N GLU A 200 -7.68 2.11 -14.28
CA GLU A 200 -8.81 3.03 -14.07
C GLU A 200 -9.03 3.31 -12.58
N LYS A 201 -8.75 2.34 -11.70
CA LYS A 201 -8.86 2.49 -10.24
C LYS A 201 -7.66 1.90 -9.51
N VAL A 202 -7.26 2.52 -8.41
CA VAL A 202 -6.23 2.00 -7.51
C VAL A 202 -6.73 1.95 -6.07
N TYR A 203 -6.45 0.85 -5.39
CA TYR A 203 -6.96 0.57 -4.06
C TYR A 203 -5.86 0.65 -3.01
N PHE A 204 -6.10 1.42 -1.95
CA PHE A 204 -5.21 1.54 -0.79
C PHE A 204 -5.98 1.36 0.51
N GLY A 205 -5.31 0.82 1.53
CA GLY A 205 -5.91 0.67 2.86
C GLY A 205 -5.83 1.96 3.67
N GLN A 206 -6.92 2.31 4.36
CA GLN A 206 -7.01 3.47 5.25
C GLN A 206 -5.97 3.45 6.37
N LYS A 207 -5.50 2.26 6.79
CA LYS A 207 -4.52 2.09 7.87
C LYS A 207 -3.31 3.02 7.72
N ASP A 208 -2.82 3.20 6.50
CA ASP A 208 -1.73 4.12 6.17
C ASP A 208 -2.32 5.47 5.72
N VAL A 209 -3.09 6.14 6.59
CA VAL A 209 -3.96 7.26 6.18
C VAL A 209 -3.21 8.41 5.50
N GLN A 210 -2.03 8.79 5.99
CA GLN A 210 -1.22 9.84 5.35
C GLN A 210 -0.75 9.42 3.96
N GLN A 211 -0.45 8.13 3.74
CA GLN A 211 -0.18 7.61 2.39
C GLN A 211 -1.41 7.77 1.50
N THR A 212 -2.61 7.47 2.00
CA THR A 212 -3.84 7.60 1.19
C THR A 212 -4.11 9.06 0.78
N VAL A 213 -3.93 10.02 1.68
CA VAL A 213 -4.08 11.45 1.39
C VAL A 213 -2.99 11.92 0.42
N LEU A 214 -1.76 11.49 0.62
CA LEU A 214 -0.64 11.78 -0.27
C LEU A 214 -0.88 11.25 -1.69
N ILE A 215 -1.36 10.01 -1.84
CA ILE A 215 -1.65 9.43 -3.16
C ILE A 215 -2.82 10.14 -3.82
N ARG A 216 -3.88 10.51 -3.09
CA ARG A 216 -4.97 11.34 -3.62
C ARG A 216 -4.46 12.68 -4.14
N LYS A 217 -3.59 13.35 -3.37
CA LYS A 217 -2.94 14.60 -3.79
C LYS A 217 -2.07 14.38 -5.03
N MET A 218 -1.31 13.28 -5.10
CA MET A 218 -0.48 12.93 -6.26
C MET A 218 -1.33 12.76 -7.52
N VAL A 219 -2.41 11.99 -7.43
CA VAL A 219 -3.32 11.75 -8.57
C VAL A 219 -3.93 13.06 -9.05
N LYS A 220 -4.37 13.92 -8.12
CA LYS A 220 -4.92 15.25 -8.45
C LYS A 220 -3.88 16.17 -9.09
N ASP A 221 -2.74 16.38 -8.44
CA ASP A 221 -1.75 17.38 -8.84
C ASP A 221 -1.04 17.01 -10.15
N PHE A 222 -0.83 15.71 -10.41
CA PHE A 222 -0.26 15.20 -11.66
C PHE A 222 -1.33 14.81 -12.70
N MET A 223 -2.61 15.10 -12.44
CA MET A 223 -3.73 14.85 -13.36
C MET A 223 -3.77 13.40 -13.88
N LEU A 224 -3.50 12.44 -13.00
CA LEU A 224 -3.46 11.03 -13.38
C LEU A 224 -4.89 10.53 -13.65
N PRO A 225 -5.13 9.82 -14.77
CA PRO A 225 -6.47 9.33 -15.13
C PRO A 225 -6.79 8.04 -14.37
N THR A 226 -6.77 8.10 -13.03
CA THR A 226 -7.05 6.97 -12.14
C THR A 226 -7.84 7.43 -10.92
N GLU A 227 -8.78 6.61 -10.48
CA GLU A 227 -9.54 6.86 -9.25
C GLU A 227 -8.83 6.21 -8.05
N VAL A 228 -8.68 6.95 -6.94
CA VAL A 228 -8.13 6.40 -5.69
C VAL A 228 -9.26 5.95 -4.77
N VAL A 229 -9.40 4.64 -4.61
CA VAL A 229 -10.38 3.99 -3.74
C VAL A 229 -9.73 3.59 -2.42
N ILE A 230 -10.32 3.99 -1.29
CA ILE A 230 -9.79 3.72 0.05
C ILE A 230 -10.64 2.66 0.74
N GLY A 231 -10.02 1.53 1.07
CA GLY A 231 -10.66 0.47 1.86
C GLY A 231 -10.46 0.70 3.36
N PRO A 232 -11.46 0.38 4.21
CA PRO A 232 -11.35 0.57 5.66
C PRO A 232 -10.23 -0.29 6.27
N THR A 233 -9.69 0.17 7.40
CA THR A 233 -8.72 -0.61 8.18
C THR A 233 -9.37 -1.89 8.70
N ILE A 234 -8.84 -3.05 8.30
CA ILE A 234 -9.23 -4.34 8.89
C ILE A 234 -8.49 -4.53 10.22
N ARG A 235 -9.22 -4.94 11.24
CA ARG A 235 -8.74 -5.07 12.62
C ARG A 235 -8.98 -6.49 13.13
N GLU A 236 -8.16 -6.89 14.10
CA GLU A 236 -8.44 -8.05 14.95
C GLU A 236 -9.60 -7.75 15.90
N SER A 237 -10.15 -8.77 16.56
CA SER A 237 -11.33 -8.63 17.43
C SER A 237 -11.12 -7.69 18.61
N ASP A 238 -9.87 -7.48 19.04
CA ASP A 238 -9.48 -6.55 20.11
C ASP A 238 -9.12 -5.15 19.60
N GLY A 239 -9.33 -4.88 18.31
CA GLY A 239 -9.13 -3.57 17.70
C GLY A 239 -7.75 -3.31 17.10
N LEU A 240 -6.78 -4.22 17.29
CA LEU A 240 -5.45 -4.06 16.68
C LEU A 240 -5.57 -4.06 15.16
N ALA A 241 -5.04 -3.01 14.51
CA ALA A 241 -4.98 -2.94 13.06
C ALA A 241 -4.11 -4.08 12.50
N LEU A 242 -4.60 -4.81 11.50
CA LEU A 242 -3.83 -5.85 10.85
C LEU A 242 -2.60 -5.25 10.14
N SER A 243 -1.44 -5.86 10.38
CA SER A 243 -0.16 -5.44 9.82
C SER A 243 0.76 -6.64 9.68
N SER A 244 1.51 -6.72 8.59
CA SER A 244 2.60 -7.69 8.45
C SER A 244 3.61 -7.60 9.61
N ARG A 245 3.76 -6.42 10.23
CA ARG A 245 4.66 -6.21 11.38
C ARG A 245 4.13 -6.79 12.71
N ASN A 246 2.88 -7.23 12.80
CA ASN A 246 2.35 -7.76 14.05
C ASN A 246 3.02 -9.09 14.45
N VAL A 247 3.60 -9.82 13.48
CA VAL A 247 4.34 -11.08 13.72
C VAL A 247 5.58 -10.88 14.60
N TYR A 248 6.09 -9.64 14.69
CA TYR A 248 7.25 -9.32 15.52
C TYR A 248 6.89 -9.02 16.97
N LEU A 249 5.61 -8.98 17.36
CA LEU A 249 5.21 -8.54 18.71
C LEU A 249 5.44 -9.62 19.79
N GLY A 250 5.22 -10.88 19.46
CA GLY A 250 5.15 -11.94 20.48
C GLY A 250 4.02 -11.72 21.47
N GLU A 251 3.91 -12.57 22.48
CA GLU A 251 2.72 -12.66 23.32
C GLU A 251 2.48 -11.39 24.16
N ARG A 252 3.48 -10.97 24.95
CA ARG A 252 3.32 -9.84 25.88
C ARG A 252 3.02 -8.53 25.18
N ARG A 253 3.79 -8.20 24.15
CA ARG A 253 3.62 -6.93 23.43
C ARG A 253 2.35 -6.94 22.60
N ARG A 254 1.95 -8.10 22.06
CA ARG A 254 0.65 -8.22 21.36
C ARG A 254 -0.52 -7.89 22.28
N LYS A 255 -0.49 -8.28 23.56
CA LYS A 255 -1.55 -7.92 24.54
C LYS A 255 -1.64 -6.41 24.81
N VAL A 256 -0.52 -5.69 24.75
CA VAL A 256 -0.47 -4.23 24.99
C VAL A 256 -0.72 -3.42 23.72
N ALA A 257 -0.37 -3.94 22.54
CA ALA A 257 -0.45 -3.25 21.26
C ALA A 257 -1.80 -2.56 20.93
N PRO A 258 -2.98 -3.09 21.32
CA PRO A 258 -4.26 -2.39 21.14
C PRO A 258 -4.36 -1.01 21.85
N VAL A 259 -3.40 -0.64 22.71
CA VAL A 259 -3.36 0.67 23.38
C VAL A 259 -3.48 1.85 22.44
N LEU A 260 -2.84 1.80 21.25
CA LEU A 260 -2.94 2.89 20.29
C LEU A 260 -4.38 3.06 19.78
N ASN A 261 -5.05 1.96 19.45
CA ASN A 261 -6.45 2.03 19.01
C ASN A 261 -7.37 2.56 20.11
N ARG A 262 -7.19 2.09 21.36
CA ARG A 262 -7.95 2.59 22.52
C ARG A 262 -7.73 4.09 22.76
N ALA A 263 -6.49 4.57 22.62
CA ALA A 263 -6.18 5.99 22.76
C ALA A 263 -6.89 6.83 21.69
N LEU A 264 -6.83 6.42 20.43
CA LEU A 264 -7.53 7.11 19.34
C LEU A 264 -9.06 7.06 19.52
N LYS A 265 -9.60 5.94 20.02
CA LYS A 265 -11.03 5.80 20.32
C LYS A 265 -11.49 6.73 21.45
N ALA A 266 -10.67 6.94 22.48
CA ALA A 266 -10.97 7.91 23.54
C ALA A 266 -11.04 9.35 23.00
N ALA A 267 -10.15 9.71 22.07
CA ALA A 267 -10.23 11.01 21.38
C ALA A 267 -11.46 11.10 20.43
N GLU A 268 -11.79 10.03 19.71
CA GLU A 268 -13.01 9.97 18.88
C GLU A 268 -14.27 10.14 19.74
N GLU A 269 -14.33 9.53 20.92
CA GLU A 269 -15.46 9.68 21.83
C GLU A 269 -15.64 11.14 22.30
N GLN A 270 -14.56 11.88 22.57
CA GLN A 270 -14.66 13.32 22.84
C GLN A 270 -15.26 14.08 21.66
N TYR A 271 -14.84 13.77 20.43
CA TYR A 271 -15.40 14.37 19.23
C TYR A 271 -16.89 14.07 19.07
N LEU A 272 -17.30 12.81 19.27
CA LEU A 272 -18.70 12.40 19.23
C LEU A 272 -19.56 13.07 20.31
N ASN A 273 -18.94 13.48 21.42
CA ASN A 273 -19.57 14.27 22.49
C ASN A 273 -19.51 15.79 22.24
N GLY A 274 -19.10 16.23 21.04
CA GLY A 274 -19.11 17.64 20.62
C GLY A 274 -17.82 18.42 20.86
N ALA A 275 -16.75 17.77 21.33
CA ALA A 275 -15.45 18.44 21.44
C ALA A 275 -14.84 18.70 20.06
N LEU A 276 -14.37 19.92 19.83
CA LEU A 276 -13.68 20.31 18.58
C LEU A 276 -12.24 20.74 18.82
N ASP A 277 -11.90 21.12 20.06
CA ASP A 277 -10.57 21.60 20.44
C ASP A 277 -9.53 20.47 20.46
N ARG A 278 -8.40 20.69 19.78
CA ARG A 278 -7.31 19.70 19.67
C ARG A 278 -6.86 19.22 21.05
N LYS A 279 -6.66 20.14 22.01
CA LYS A 279 -6.11 19.79 23.31
C LYS A 279 -7.05 18.85 24.05
N GLN A 280 -8.36 19.14 24.06
CA GLN A 280 -9.35 18.26 24.69
C GLN A 280 -9.33 16.85 24.09
N LEU A 281 -9.31 16.70 22.77
CA LEU A 281 -9.27 15.40 22.11
C LEU A 281 -7.97 14.65 22.42
N LEU A 282 -6.82 15.32 22.29
CA LEU A 282 -5.52 14.68 22.49
C LEU A 282 -5.24 14.36 23.96
N ASP A 283 -5.73 15.15 24.91
CA ASP A 283 -5.62 14.85 26.34
C ASP A 283 -6.31 13.51 26.69
N ALA A 284 -7.45 13.21 26.07
CA ALA A 284 -8.14 11.93 26.25
C ALA A 284 -7.31 10.75 25.73
N ALA A 285 -6.74 10.87 24.51
CA ALA A 285 -5.84 9.85 23.96
C ALA A 285 -4.57 9.66 24.80
N ASN A 286 -3.93 10.76 25.19
CA ASN A 286 -2.71 10.75 25.99
C ASN A 286 -2.96 10.09 27.36
N SER A 287 -4.08 10.41 28.01
CA SER A 287 -4.47 9.80 29.29
C SER A 287 -4.53 8.27 29.22
N VAL A 288 -5.08 7.71 28.13
CA VAL A 288 -5.09 6.25 27.91
C VAL A 288 -3.68 5.70 27.81
N THR A 289 -2.81 6.32 26.99
CA THR A 289 -1.43 5.83 26.84
C THR A 289 -0.63 5.92 28.14
N THR A 290 -0.76 7.02 28.90
CA THR A 290 -0.10 7.21 30.18
C THR A 290 -0.61 6.21 31.23
N GLY A 291 -1.92 5.96 31.30
CA GLY A 291 -2.48 4.98 32.22
C GLY A 291 -1.92 3.57 31.99
N VAL A 292 -1.85 3.15 30.73
CA VAL A 292 -1.33 1.82 30.36
C VAL A 292 0.17 1.73 30.60
N LEU A 293 0.94 2.80 30.34
CA LEU A 293 2.36 2.83 30.72
C LEU A 293 2.55 2.69 32.22
N ASN A 294 1.75 3.39 33.03
CA ASN A 294 1.81 3.26 34.49
C ASN A 294 1.48 1.84 34.96
N GLU A 295 0.46 1.19 34.38
CA GLU A 295 0.13 -0.20 34.64
C GLU A 295 1.31 -1.13 34.30
N GLN A 296 1.93 -0.95 33.14
CA GLN A 296 3.09 -1.76 32.71
C GLN A 296 4.33 -1.48 33.57
N SER A 297 4.56 -0.23 34.00
CA SER A 297 5.67 0.14 34.86
C SER A 297 5.54 -0.42 36.28
N ALA A 298 4.32 -0.67 36.76
CA ALA A 298 4.06 -1.31 38.04
C ALA A 298 4.30 -2.84 38.02
N LEU A 299 4.36 -3.46 36.84
CA LEU A 299 4.69 -4.88 36.68
C LEU A 299 6.21 -5.10 36.72
N SER A 300 6.63 -6.32 37.09
CA SER A 300 8.04 -6.71 37.03
C SER A 300 8.51 -6.84 35.56
N PRO A 301 9.83 -6.71 35.27
CA PRO A 301 10.38 -6.84 33.92
C PRO A 301 10.01 -8.14 33.19
N GLU A 302 9.72 -9.22 33.92
CA GLU A 302 9.33 -10.54 33.40
C GLU A 302 7.88 -10.57 32.91
N LYS A 303 7.05 -9.60 33.29
CA LYS A 303 5.61 -9.55 33.00
C LYS A 303 5.20 -8.36 32.13
N ARG A 304 6.01 -7.30 32.11
CA ARG A 304 5.66 -6.04 31.44
C ARG A 304 6.04 -6.02 29.96
N ALA A 305 5.40 -5.12 29.22
CA ALA A 305 5.78 -4.70 27.88
C ALA A 305 5.75 -3.16 27.83
N ILE A 306 6.87 -2.55 27.45
CA ILE A 306 7.01 -1.09 27.38
C ILE A 306 6.88 -0.63 25.93
N PHE A 307 6.29 0.55 25.74
CA PHE A 307 6.20 1.22 24.46
C PHE A 307 6.51 2.71 24.58
N GLU A 308 6.90 3.32 23.48
CA GLU A 308 7.11 4.76 23.35
C GLU A 308 6.04 5.33 22.44
N VAL A 309 5.42 6.46 22.82
CA VAL A 309 4.55 7.22 21.93
C VAL A 309 5.44 8.10 21.06
N ASP A 310 5.45 7.85 19.74
CA ASP A 310 6.18 8.68 18.79
C ASP A 310 5.38 9.94 18.49
N TYR A 311 4.09 9.79 18.17
CA TYR A 311 3.15 10.89 18.18
C TYR A 311 1.70 10.39 18.31
N ILE A 312 0.82 11.29 18.75
CA ILE A 312 -0.63 11.25 18.54
C ILE A 312 -1.01 12.63 18.01
N SER A 313 -1.72 12.69 16.90
CA SER A 313 -2.01 13.92 16.19
C SER A 313 -3.46 14.00 15.75
N LEU A 314 -3.93 15.24 15.61
CA LEU A 314 -5.17 15.62 14.96
C LEU A 314 -4.82 16.48 13.76
N ALA A 315 -5.26 16.08 12.57
CA ALA A 315 -4.87 16.70 11.31
C ALA A 315 -6.06 16.95 10.37
N ASP A 316 -5.89 17.91 9.46
CA ASP A 316 -6.84 18.19 8.38
C ASP A 316 -6.93 16.99 7.43
N PRO A 317 -8.15 16.57 7.03
CA PRO A 317 -8.32 15.37 6.23
C PRO A 317 -7.80 15.47 4.79
N LEU A 318 -7.48 16.68 4.31
CA LEU A 318 -6.99 16.92 2.95
C LEU A 318 -5.50 17.29 2.92
N SER A 319 -5.02 18.12 3.85
CA SER A 319 -3.62 18.56 3.88
C SER A 319 -2.73 17.71 4.79
N MET A 320 -3.31 16.99 5.76
CA MET A 320 -2.62 16.36 6.89
C MET A 320 -1.88 17.34 7.81
N GLU A 321 -2.08 18.66 7.64
CA GLU A 321 -1.55 19.66 8.57
C GLU A 321 -2.27 19.58 9.91
N GLU A 322 -1.51 19.79 10.98
CA GLU A 322 -2.02 19.66 12.34
C GLU A 322 -3.02 20.76 12.66
N LEU A 323 -4.22 20.39 13.12
CA LEU A 323 -5.30 21.31 13.46
C LEU A 323 -5.21 21.76 14.92
N THR A 324 -5.53 23.02 15.20
CA THR A 324 -5.82 23.49 16.56
C THR A 324 -7.26 23.23 16.97
N GLU A 325 -8.17 23.21 16.00
CA GLU A 325 -9.61 22.99 16.18
C GLU A 325 -10.19 22.33 14.93
N ILE A 326 -11.21 21.50 15.10
CA ILE A 326 -11.92 20.82 14.00
C ILE A 326 -12.97 21.76 13.40
N ASP A 327 -12.95 21.93 12.08
CA ASP A 327 -14.09 22.44 11.33
C ASP A 327 -15.15 21.32 11.23
N PRO A 328 -16.34 21.45 11.87
CA PRO A 328 -17.35 20.40 11.90
C PRO A 328 -17.84 19.98 10.51
N LYS A 329 -17.72 20.85 9.51
CA LYS A 329 -18.14 20.57 8.13
C LYS A 329 -17.13 19.71 7.38
N LYS A 330 -15.89 19.62 7.86
CA LYS A 330 -14.81 18.83 7.27
C LYS A 330 -14.48 17.58 8.09
N GLY A 331 -14.66 17.67 9.42
CA GLY A 331 -14.15 16.67 10.33
C GLY A 331 -12.63 16.74 10.47
N GLY A 332 -11.99 15.61 10.81
CA GLY A 332 -10.56 15.55 11.08
C GLY A 332 -10.00 14.14 10.99
N ILE A 333 -8.69 14.00 11.07
CA ILE A 333 -8.00 12.70 11.15
C ILE A 333 -7.23 12.64 12.45
N LEU A 334 -7.60 11.69 13.30
CA LEU A 334 -6.77 11.25 14.41
C LEU A 334 -5.80 10.20 13.88
N SER A 335 -4.51 10.38 14.11
CA SER A 335 -3.49 9.38 13.77
C SER A 335 -2.45 9.29 14.86
N GLY A 336 -1.80 8.15 14.97
CA GLY A 336 -0.71 8.00 15.92
C GLY A 336 0.24 6.88 15.55
N ALA A 337 1.41 6.94 16.17
CA ALA A 337 2.42 5.92 16.08
C ALA A 337 2.99 5.61 17.46
N ILE A 338 3.13 4.32 17.76
CA ILE A 338 3.83 3.85 18.96
C ILE A 338 4.94 2.89 18.57
N LYS A 339 6.00 2.86 19.36
CA LYS A 339 7.10 1.91 19.22
C LYS A 339 7.07 0.93 20.39
N MET A 340 6.65 -0.30 20.12
CA MET A 340 6.75 -1.40 21.08
C MET A 340 8.23 -1.77 21.23
N LEU A 341 8.79 -1.60 22.42
CA LEU A 341 10.19 -1.94 22.68
C LEU A 341 10.39 -3.46 22.76
N PRO A 342 11.62 -3.98 22.60
CA PRO A 342 11.91 -5.38 22.90
C PRO A 342 11.55 -5.69 24.36
N VAL A 343 11.21 -6.95 24.61
CA VAL A 343 10.96 -7.45 25.97
C VAL A 343 12.26 -7.37 26.80
N GLU A 344 12.18 -6.80 28.01
CA GLU A 344 13.36 -6.56 28.86
C GLU A 344 13.91 -7.82 29.55
N SER A 345 13.02 -8.68 30.06
CA SER A 345 13.39 -9.94 30.74
C SER A 345 12.61 -11.12 30.15
N PRO A 346 13.03 -11.65 28.99
CA PRO A 346 12.41 -12.82 28.36
C PRO A 346 12.45 -14.06 29.27
N GLN A 347 11.35 -14.79 29.36
CA GLN A 347 11.32 -16.06 30.07
C GLN A 347 11.65 -17.26 29.15
N PRO A 348 12.18 -18.37 29.69
CA PRO A 348 12.42 -19.58 28.89
C PRO A 348 11.15 -20.06 28.19
N GLY A 349 11.21 -20.21 26.87
CA GLY A 349 10.07 -20.66 26.05
C GLY A 349 9.03 -19.58 25.72
N GLU A 350 9.25 -18.33 26.12
CA GLU A 350 8.35 -17.23 25.80
C GLU A 350 8.34 -16.92 24.30
N ASP A 351 7.15 -16.73 23.73
CA ASP A 351 7.01 -16.22 22.37
C ASP A 351 7.33 -14.73 22.32
N LEU A 352 8.54 -14.41 21.85
CA LEU A 352 9.01 -13.03 21.65
C LEU A 352 8.58 -12.45 20.28
N GLY A 353 7.98 -13.27 19.42
CA GLY A 353 7.68 -12.94 18.04
C GLY A 353 8.84 -13.23 17.09
N HIS A 354 8.62 -12.99 15.80
CA HIS A 354 9.58 -13.28 14.74
C HIS A 354 10.91 -12.53 14.95
N SER A 355 12.03 -13.13 14.51
CA SER A 355 13.38 -12.57 14.61
C SER A 355 13.80 -12.13 16.03
N GLY A 356 13.31 -12.82 17.07
CA GLY A 356 13.65 -12.49 18.46
C GLY A 356 12.94 -11.24 19.00
N GLY A 357 11.94 -10.74 18.29
CA GLY A 357 11.10 -9.65 18.77
C GLY A 357 11.78 -8.28 18.81
N PRO A 358 12.28 -7.76 17.66
CA PRO A 358 12.86 -6.43 17.61
C PRO A 358 11.83 -5.35 17.97
N ALA A 359 12.28 -4.10 18.13
CA ALA A 359 11.36 -2.98 18.32
C ALA A 359 10.40 -2.87 17.13
N VAL A 360 9.11 -2.70 17.39
CA VAL A 360 8.08 -2.65 16.34
C VAL A 360 7.37 -1.31 16.40
N ARG A 361 7.41 -0.55 15.30
CA ARG A 361 6.65 0.69 15.17
C ARG A 361 5.27 0.40 14.56
N LEU A 362 4.23 0.59 15.36
CA LEU A 362 2.83 0.43 14.99
C LEU A 362 2.23 1.79 14.68
N ILE A 363 1.32 1.83 13.70
CA ILE A 363 0.57 3.03 13.33
C ILE A 363 -0.92 2.69 13.28
N ASP A 364 -1.76 3.68 13.57
CA ASP A 364 -3.21 3.57 13.46
C ASP A 364 -3.84 4.95 13.24
N ASN A 365 -5.11 4.96 12.82
CA ASN A 365 -5.87 6.18 12.60
C ASN A 365 -7.39 5.98 12.76
N ILE A 366 -8.08 7.09 12.96
CA ILE A 366 -9.54 7.24 12.92
C ILE A 366 -9.87 8.50 12.12
N ILE A 367 -10.77 8.37 11.15
CA ILE A 367 -11.32 9.50 10.40
C ILE A 367 -12.57 9.99 11.12
N LEU A 368 -12.50 11.19 11.67
CA LEU A 368 -13.63 11.90 12.27
C LEU A 368 -14.46 12.49 11.14
N LYS A 369 -15.67 11.98 10.94
CA LYS A 369 -16.56 12.43 9.86
C LYS A 369 -17.15 13.80 10.18
N PRO A 370 -17.48 14.62 9.16
CA PRO A 370 -18.25 15.84 9.36
C PRO A 370 -19.52 15.60 10.19
N SER A 371 -19.82 16.53 11.09
CA SER A 371 -21.08 16.53 11.82
C SER A 371 -22.20 16.94 10.87
N THR A 372 -23.26 16.15 10.80
CA THR A 372 -24.40 16.39 9.90
C THR A 372 -25.41 17.42 10.44
N GLU A 373 -25.15 18.01 11.60
CA GLU A 373 -26.11 18.83 12.36
C GLU A 373 -25.85 20.36 12.31
N THR A 374 -25.08 20.87 11.34
CA THR A 374 -24.87 22.33 11.18
C THR A 374 -25.48 22.93 9.93
#